data_AF-A0A7V0PMR2-F1
#
_entry.id   AF-A0A7V0PMR2-F1
#
_cell.length_a   1.000
_cell.length_b   1.000
_cell.length_c   1.000
_cell.angle_alpha   90.00
_cell.angle_beta   90.00
_cell.angle_gamma   90.00
#
_symmetry.space_group_name_H-M   'P 1'
#
loop_
_entity.id
_entity.type
_entity.pdbx_description
1 polymer ?
#
loop_
_entity_poly.entity_id
_entity_poly.type
_entity_poly.pdbx_seq_one_letter_code
_entity_poly.pdbx_strand_id
1 'polypeptide(L)'
;MEILRQPRGVTHDLRRMNRYGVLAAYLPAFSNVVGRMQYDLFHTYTVDEHTLFVVRNLRRLTVPEFADELPLCSRIMRDLPKPELLYIAALFHDIAKGRSGDHCELGAADAQEFCRDHGLGAYDTRLVCWLVRNHLLFSLTAQRRDISDPQVIHEFAATLGDHVHLDYLYLLTIADIRATNPGLWNSWRRALLQELHASTGRALRRGLENPVDKREHIREVQDEARTALRRRGVGEREIDGVWRDLSDDYFLRYLPDEIAWHTEAIAGRRPDELPLVLVRAQSTRGGTQIFLHTPESDHLFAATTAALDQLGLTVTDARIVTTHGGRTLDTYVVLEADGGPIKQPYRLEEIRTTLARALRTPESPIAVTRRAQRHLRHFAIPTAIGFSQDTRNGRTVVELLTGDRPGLLSRVGGAFRDCGVRVQNAKISTIGEQVNDVFFVTDTHNAPITDAGHLERLRDALHEALSDAGSAP
;
A
#
# COMPACT_ATOMS: atom_id res chain seq x y z
N MET A 1 11.68 6.51 -33.09
CA MET A 1 10.97 7.67 -32.51
C MET A 1 9.61 7.94 -33.11
N GLU A 2 9.45 8.07 -34.44
CA GLU A 2 8.14 8.39 -35.06
C GLU A 2 7.00 7.45 -34.67
N ILE A 3 7.26 6.14 -34.53
CA ILE A 3 6.27 5.15 -34.05
C ILE A 3 5.71 5.55 -32.68
N LEU A 4 6.55 5.96 -31.73
CA LEU A 4 6.13 6.28 -30.36
C LEU A 4 5.33 7.58 -30.27
N ARG A 5 5.46 8.47 -31.26
CA ARG A 5 4.72 9.73 -31.36
C ARG A 5 3.37 9.58 -32.06
N GLN A 6 3.08 8.43 -32.67
CA GLN A 6 1.82 8.25 -33.38
C GLN A 6 0.63 8.25 -32.41
N PRO A 7 -0.48 8.91 -32.77
CA PRO A 7 -1.68 8.93 -31.94
C PRO A 7 -2.38 7.56 -31.89
N ARG A 8 -2.06 6.65 -32.81
CA ARG A 8 -2.63 5.30 -32.93
C ARG A 8 -1.56 4.31 -33.42
N GLY A 9 -1.78 3.02 -33.25
CA GLY A 9 -0.91 1.98 -33.81
C GLY A 9 0.32 1.59 -32.98
N VAL A 10 0.80 2.45 -32.07
CA VAL A 10 2.02 2.24 -31.26
C VAL A 10 2.14 0.82 -30.67
N THR A 11 1.13 0.39 -29.90
CA THR A 11 1.13 -0.93 -29.26
C THR A 11 1.16 -2.09 -30.26
N HIS A 12 0.44 -1.93 -31.36
CA HIS A 12 0.33 -2.96 -32.38
C HIS A 12 1.66 -3.13 -33.13
N ASP A 13 2.32 -2.02 -33.46
CA ASP A 13 3.59 -2.05 -34.17
C ASP A 13 4.71 -2.56 -33.28
N LEU A 14 4.78 -2.14 -32.00
CA LEU A 14 5.74 -2.70 -31.04
C LEU A 14 5.57 -4.22 -30.85
N ARG A 15 4.33 -4.72 -30.81
CA ARG A 15 4.05 -6.17 -30.75
C ARG A 15 4.48 -6.91 -32.01
N ARG A 16 4.25 -6.33 -33.19
CA ARG A 16 4.76 -6.91 -34.45
C ARG A 16 6.28 -6.91 -34.46
N MET A 17 6.90 -5.82 -34.05
CA MET A 17 8.35 -5.73 -33.96
C MET A 17 8.92 -6.78 -33.01
N ASN A 18 8.29 -7.03 -31.85
CA ASN A 18 8.71 -8.11 -30.94
C ASN A 18 8.55 -9.48 -31.59
N ARG A 19 7.34 -9.77 -32.14
CA ARG A 19 7.02 -11.06 -32.77
C ARG A 19 7.97 -11.43 -33.90
N TYR A 20 8.41 -10.47 -34.71
CA TYR A 20 9.30 -10.69 -35.84
C TYR A 20 10.79 -10.46 -35.50
N GLY A 21 11.13 -10.26 -34.22
CA GLY A 21 12.51 -10.03 -33.78
C GLY A 21 13.11 -8.65 -34.15
N VAL A 22 12.34 -7.80 -34.84
CA VAL A 22 12.76 -6.45 -35.24
C VAL A 22 13.07 -5.59 -34.01
N LEU A 23 12.30 -5.72 -32.92
CA LEU A 23 12.51 -4.92 -31.72
C LEU A 23 13.85 -5.25 -31.06
N ALA A 24 14.18 -6.53 -30.93
CA ALA A 24 15.47 -6.99 -30.39
C ALA A 24 16.65 -6.64 -31.30
N ALA A 25 16.45 -6.67 -32.63
CA ALA A 25 17.48 -6.27 -33.59
C ALA A 25 17.75 -4.75 -33.58
N TYR A 26 16.69 -3.95 -33.40
CA TYR A 26 16.78 -2.49 -33.35
C TYR A 26 17.25 -1.95 -31.99
N LEU A 27 16.82 -2.58 -30.90
CA LEU A 27 17.20 -2.25 -29.53
C LEU A 27 17.93 -3.46 -28.91
N PRO A 28 19.26 -3.58 -29.06
CA PRO A 28 20.02 -4.74 -28.61
C PRO A 28 19.85 -5.05 -27.12
N ALA A 29 19.68 -4.03 -26.26
CA ALA A 29 19.39 -4.26 -24.84
C ALA A 29 18.12 -5.11 -24.63
N PHE A 30 17.11 -4.95 -25.49
CA PHE A 30 15.86 -5.68 -25.44
C PHE A 30 16.04 -7.18 -25.78
N SER A 31 17.05 -7.55 -26.57
CA SER A 31 17.30 -8.96 -26.90
C SER A 31 17.58 -9.82 -25.66
N ASN A 32 18.11 -9.21 -24.58
CA ASN A 32 18.43 -9.90 -23.34
C ASN A 32 17.20 -10.27 -22.50
N VAL A 33 16.06 -9.63 -22.77
CA VAL A 33 14.81 -9.81 -22.01
C VAL A 33 13.73 -10.56 -22.79
N VAL A 34 13.91 -10.77 -24.10
CA VAL A 34 12.98 -11.59 -24.91
C VAL A 34 12.89 -13.01 -24.36
N GLY A 35 11.70 -13.46 -24.02
CA GLY A 35 11.46 -14.81 -23.51
C GLY A 35 12.00 -15.06 -22.10
N ARG A 36 12.50 -14.02 -21.41
CA ARG A 36 13.06 -14.16 -20.06
C ARG A 36 11.93 -14.23 -19.04
N MET A 37 11.71 -15.39 -18.45
CA MET A 37 10.81 -15.54 -17.30
C MET A 37 11.45 -14.93 -16.05
N GLN A 38 10.65 -14.21 -15.28
CA GLN A 38 10.97 -13.86 -13.90
C GLN A 38 10.36 -14.95 -13.02
N TYR A 39 11.19 -15.77 -12.39
CA TYR A 39 10.73 -16.83 -11.49
C TYR A 39 10.38 -16.26 -10.11
N ASP A 40 9.41 -15.35 -10.09
CA ASP A 40 8.83 -14.79 -8.88
C ASP A 40 7.30 -14.89 -8.92
N LEU A 41 6.65 -14.65 -7.78
CA LEU A 41 5.19 -14.77 -7.65
C LEU A 41 4.43 -13.56 -8.22
N PHE A 42 5.15 -12.56 -8.74
CA PHE A 42 4.59 -11.28 -9.18
C PHE A 42 4.33 -11.27 -10.69
N HIS A 43 5.19 -11.93 -11.48
CA HIS A 43 5.17 -11.84 -12.94
C HIS A 43 4.57 -13.08 -13.60
N THR A 44 3.41 -12.89 -14.26
CA THR A 44 2.80 -13.93 -15.11
C THR A 44 3.43 -13.99 -16.51
N TYR A 45 4.15 -12.95 -16.92
CA TYR A 45 4.70 -12.79 -18.27
C TYR A 45 6.23 -12.76 -18.26
N THR A 46 6.82 -13.11 -19.41
CA THR A 46 8.24 -12.83 -19.67
C THR A 46 8.47 -11.31 -19.64
N VAL A 47 9.70 -10.88 -19.36
CA VAL A 47 10.05 -9.46 -19.20
C VAL A 47 9.66 -8.64 -20.45
N ASP A 48 9.83 -9.19 -21.66
CA ASP A 48 9.44 -8.52 -22.90
C ASP A 48 7.91 -8.37 -23.05
N GLU A 49 7.12 -9.42 -22.82
CA GLU A 49 5.66 -9.34 -22.89
C GLU A 49 5.11 -8.42 -21.79
N HIS A 50 5.66 -8.50 -20.58
CA HIS A 50 5.35 -7.57 -19.49
C HIS A 50 5.58 -6.12 -19.92
N THR A 51 6.78 -5.81 -20.45
CA THR A 51 7.13 -4.47 -20.94
C THR A 51 6.15 -3.97 -22.00
N LEU A 52 5.75 -4.81 -22.95
CA LEU A 52 4.75 -4.45 -23.96
C LEU A 52 3.35 -4.27 -23.37
N PHE A 53 2.99 -4.96 -22.29
CA PHE A 53 1.75 -4.72 -21.55
C PHE A 53 1.78 -3.39 -20.79
N VAL A 54 2.91 -2.98 -20.23
CA VAL A 54 3.09 -1.65 -19.60
C VAL A 54 2.79 -0.58 -20.64
N VAL A 55 3.42 -0.65 -21.82
CA VAL A 55 3.17 0.31 -22.92
C VAL A 55 1.72 0.26 -23.36
N ARG A 56 1.11 -0.92 -23.49
CA ARG A 56 -0.33 -1.06 -23.81
C ARG A 56 -1.19 -0.33 -22.78
N ASN A 57 -0.92 -0.51 -21.48
CA ASN A 57 -1.70 0.08 -20.40
C ASN A 57 -1.57 1.61 -20.41
N LEU A 58 -0.37 2.14 -20.65
CA LEU A 58 -0.17 3.58 -20.86
C LEU A 58 -0.95 4.10 -22.07
N ARG A 59 -0.85 3.43 -23.23
CA ARG A 59 -1.60 3.81 -24.43
C ARG A 59 -3.12 3.71 -24.24
N ARG A 60 -3.61 2.84 -23.36
CA ARG A 60 -5.04 2.75 -23.02
C ARG A 60 -5.56 4.03 -22.36
N LEU A 61 -4.71 4.75 -21.61
CA LEU A 61 -5.08 6.02 -20.96
C LEU A 61 -5.31 7.18 -21.95
N THR A 62 -4.83 7.06 -23.19
CA THR A 62 -5.05 8.08 -24.23
C THR A 62 -6.35 7.85 -25.01
N VAL A 63 -7.08 6.77 -24.71
CA VAL A 63 -8.28 6.33 -25.46
C VAL A 63 -9.53 6.71 -24.66
N PRO A 64 -10.37 7.65 -25.15
CA PRO A 64 -11.53 8.16 -24.41
C PRO A 64 -12.48 7.07 -23.91
N GLU A 65 -12.67 6.01 -24.68
CA GLU A 65 -13.57 4.88 -24.39
C GLU A 65 -13.15 4.09 -23.14
N PHE A 66 -11.88 4.20 -22.71
CA PHE A 66 -11.37 3.55 -21.51
C PHE A 66 -11.11 4.53 -20.36
N ALA A 67 -11.49 5.81 -20.50
CA ALA A 67 -11.18 6.84 -19.51
C ALA A 67 -11.80 6.55 -18.13
N ASP A 68 -12.97 5.90 -18.11
CA ASP A 68 -13.69 5.56 -16.88
C ASP A 68 -12.99 4.51 -16.01
N GLU A 69 -12.06 3.71 -16.57
CA GLU A 69 -11.31 2.73 -15.80
C GLU A 69 -10.38 3.38 -14.77
N LEU A 70 -9.75 4.50 -15.17
CA LEU A 70 -8.80 5.28 -14.39
C LEU A 70 -8.95 6.78 -14.72
N PRO A 71 -9.99 7.45 -14.21
CA PRO A 71 -10.31 8.84 -14.61
C PRO A 71 -9.17 9.81 -14.31
N LEU A 72 -8.52 9.69 -13.15
CA LEU A 72 -7.38 10.53 -12.79
C LEU A 72 -6.20 10.32 -13.76
N CYS A 73 -5.82 9.06 -14.03
CA CYS A 73 -4.69 8.76 -14.90
C CYS A 73 -4.94 9.23 -16.34
N SER A 74 -6.18 9.10 -16.83
CA SER A 74 -6.56 9.54 -18.18
C SER A 74 -6.56 11.07 -18.31
N ARG A 75 -6.87 11.80 -17.23
CA ARG A 75 -6.68 13.26 -17.19
C ARG A 75 -5.20 13.62 -17.20
N ILE A 76 -4.40 13.07 -16.28
CA ILE A 76 -2.95 13.34 -16.22
C ILE A 76 -2.27 13.04 -17.56
N MET A 77 -2.56 11.88 -18.17
CA MET A 77 -2.00 11.49 -19.48
C MET A 77 -2.30 12.50 -20.59
N ARG A 78 -3.48 13.14 -20.56
CA ARG A 78 -3.89 14.16 -21.53
C ARG A 78 -3.11 15.46 -21.34
N ASP A 79 -2.79 15.78 -20.09
CA ASP A 79 -2.11 17.01 -19.71
C ASP A 79 -0.57 16.87 -19.80
N LEU A 80 -0.05 15.66 -20.05
CA LEU A 80 1.39 15.44 -20.23
C LEU A 80 1.93 16.15 -21.48
N PRO A 81 3.05 16.91 -21.37
CA PRO A 81 3.63 17.61 -22.52
C PRO A 81 4.14 16.67 -23.63
N LYS A 82 4.76 15.54 -23.25
CA LYS A 82 5.39 14.58 -24.17
C LYS A 82 5.17 13.13 -23.71
N PRO A 83 4.00 12.53 -24.01
CA PRO A 83 3.69 11.15 -23.61
C PRO A 83 4.70 10.12 -24.15
N GLU A 84 5.39 10.39 -25.26
CA GLU A 84 6.37 9.47 -25.82
C GLU A 84 7.57 9.21 -24.89
N LEU A 85 7.93 10.16 -24.01
CA LEU A 85 9.01 9.96 -23.02
C LEU A 85 8.62 8.89 -22.00
N LEU A 86 7.34 8.83 -21.64
CA LEU A 86 6.80 7.82 -20.75
C LEU A 86 6.81 6.43 -21.40
N TYR A 87 6.59 6.35 -22.72
CA TYR A 87 6.69 5.07 -23.45
C TYR A 87 8.14 4.60 -23.56
N ILE A 88 9.11 5.51 -23.71
CA ILE A 88 10.53 5.15 -23.64
C ILE A 88 10.85 4.65 -22.23
N ALA A 89 10.49 5.38 -21.18
CA ALA A 89 10.72 4.92 -19.81
C ALA A 89 10.10 3.53 -19.56
N ALA A 90 8.89 3.28 -20.06
CA ALA A 90 8.25 1.97 -19.98
C ALA A 90 9.00 0.86 -20.73
N LEU A 91 9.62 1.14 -21.89
CA LEU A 91 10.44 0.15 -22.60
C LEU A 91 11.73 -0.20 -21.84
N PHE A 92 12.25 0.72 -21.03
CA PHE A 92 13.54 0.59 -20.36
C PHE A 92 13.47 0.26 -18.86
N HIS A 93 12.32 0.41 -18.19
CA HIS A 93 12.21 0.28 -16.74
C HIS A 93 12.80 -1.04 -16.19
N ASP A 94 12.57 -2.14 -16.91
CA ASP A 94 13.01 -3.49 -16.55
C ASP A 94 14.00 -4.11 -17.55
N ILE A 95 14.51 -3.33 -18.51
CA ILE A 95 15.29 -3.88 -19.64
C ILE A 95 16.60 -4.53 -19.21
N ALA A 96 17.10 -4.16 -18.04
CA ALA A 96 18.33 -4.71 -17.47
C ALA A 96 18.10 -5.93 -16.56
N LYS A 97 16.85 -6.41 -16.41
CA LYS A 97 16.57 -7.59 -15.57
C LYS A 97 17.34 -8.82 -16.03
N GLY A 98 17.99 -9.49 -15.08
CA GLY A 98 18.85 -10.64 -15.32
C GLY A 98 20.31 -10.31 -15.64
N ARG A 99 20.69 -9.03 -15.63
CA ARG A 99 22.10 -8.58 -15.57
C ARG A 99 22.57 -8.55 -14.12
N SER A 100 23.89 -8.66 -13.91
CA SER A 100 24.49 -8.49 -12.58
C SER A 100 24.54 -7.01 -12.18
N GLY A 101 24.05 -6.68 -10.99
CA GLY A 101 24.01 -5.30 -10.47
C GLY A 101 22.58 -4.79 -10.32
N ASP A 102 22.44 -3.49 -10.03
CA ASP A 102 21.13 -2.84 -9.93
C ASP A 102 20.53 -2.59 -11.33
N HIS A 103 19.44 -3.29 -11.63
CA HIS A 103 18.74 -3.16 -12.90
C HIS A 103 18.18 -1.75 -13.14
N CYS A 104 17.84 -1.00 -12.10
CA CYS A 104 17.37 0.37 -12.22
C CYS A 104 18.46 1.29 -12.79
N GLU A 105 19.69 1.17 -12.26
CA GLU A 105 20.85 1.96 -12.73
C GLU A 105 21.30 1.53 -14.12
N LEU A 106 21.38 0.22 -14.36
CA LEU A 106 21.77 -0.32 -15.66
C LEU A 106 20.75 0.04 -16.76
N GLY A 107 19.46 -0.07 -16.46
CA GLY A 107 18.39 0.31 -17.39
C GLY A 107 18.39 1.81 -17.68
N ALA A 108 18.69 2.65 -16.68
CA ALA A 108 18.80 4.10 -16.87
C ALA A 108 19.98 4.47 -17.78
N ALA A 109 21.11 3.75 -17.68
CA ALA A 109 22.25 3.92 -18.57
C ALA A 109 21.89 3.52 -20.02
N ASP A 110 21.23 2.37 -20.22
CA ASP A 110 20.78 1.93 -21.54
C ASP A 110 19.78 2.95 -22.14
N ALA A 111 18.88 3.51 -21.33
CA ALA A 111 17.92 4.52 -21.76
C ALA A 111 18.61 5.82 -22.16
N GLN A 112 19.68 6.22 -21.46
CA GLN A 112 20.47 7.41 -21.78
C GLN A 112 21.10 7.31 -23.16
N GLU A 113 21.73 6.16 -23.46
CA GLU A 113 22.32 5.90 -24.76
C GLU A 113 21.25 5.93 -25.86
N PHE A 114 20.13 5.25 -25.65
CA PHE A 114 19.00 5.28 -26.58
C PHE A 114 18.51 6.70 -26.84
N CYS A 115 18.30 7.52 -25.80
CA CYS A 115 17.85 8.90 -25.97
C CYS A 115 18.85 9.73 -26.79
N ARG A 116 20.15 9.58 -26.53
CA ARG A 116 21.21 10.27 -27.27
C ARG A 116 21.21 9.88 -28.74
N ASP A 117 21.16 8.59 -29.03
CA ASP A 117 21.22 8.06 -30.40
C ASP A 117 19.98 8.45 -31.22
N HIS A 118 18.88 8.80 -30.53
CA HIS A 118 17.64 9.30 -31.12
C HIS A 118 17.51 10.83 -31.12
N GLY A 119 18.56 11.55 -30.73
CA GLY A 119 18.60 13.01 -30.75
C GLY A 119 17.63 13.69 -29.77
N LEU A 120 17.27 13.03 -28.67
CA LEU A 120 16.47 13.66 -27.61
C LEU A 120 17.30 14.73 -26.89
N GLY A 121 16.65 15.83 -26.52
CA GLY A 121 17.30 16.90 -25.76
C GLY A 121 17.76 16.42 -24.37
N ALA A 122 18.74 17.12 -23.79
CA ALA A 122 19.29 16.75 -22.48
C ALA A 122 18.23 16.78 -21.36
N TYR A 123 17.24 17.67 -21.43
CA TYR A 123 16.14 17.73 -20.47
C TYR A 123 15.26 16.46 -20.52
N ASP A 124 14.77 16.12 -21.73
CA ASP A 124 13.94 14.93 -21.94
C ASP A 124 14.69 13.64 -21.57
N THR A 125 15.97 13.56 -21.93
CA THR A 125 16.84 12.41 -21.61
C THR A 125 16.97 12.22 -20.11
N ARG A 126 17.19 13.31 -19.35
CA ARG A 126 17.27 13.24 -17.87
C ARG A 126 15.97 12.74 -17.25
N LEU A 127 14.83 13.20 -17.73
CA LEU A 127 13.53 12.73 -17.25
C LEU A 127 13.35 11.22 -17.49
N VAL A 128 13.63 10.72 -18.70
CA VAL A 128 13.53 9.29 -19.01
C VAL A 128 14.45 8.47 -18.11
N CYS A 129 15.73 8.86 -17.99
CA CYS A 129 16.69 8.15 -17.15
C CYS A 129 16.27 8.15 -15.68
N TRP A 130 15.74 9.27 -15.19
CA TRP A 130 15.26 9.39 -13.83
C TRP A 130 14.04 8.49 -13.59
N LEU A 131 13.09 8.41 -14.54
CA LEU A 131 11.92 7.53 -14.43
C LEU A 131 12.33 6.06 -14.38
N VAL A 132 13.25 5.62 -15.24
CA VAL A 132 13.76 4.24 -15.25
C VAL A 132 14.46 3.92 -13.92
N ARG A 133 15.34 4.82 -13.45
CA ARG A 133 16.04 4.65 -12.16
C ARG A 133 15.08 4.54 -10.97
N ASN A 134 14.00 5.32 -10.99
CA ASN A 134 13.10 5.46 -9.85
C ASN A 134 11.75 4.72 -10.03
N HIS A 135 11.62 3.81 -10.99
CA HIS A 135 10.31 3.22 -11.34
C HIS A 135 9.65 2.45 -10.16
N LEU A 136 10.45 1.94 -9.22
CA LEU A 136 9.98 1.28 -7.99
C LEU A 136 9.62 2.25 -6.85
N LEU A 137 10.13 3.48 -6.89
CA LEU A 137 10.06 4.45 -5.77
C LEU A 137 8.63 4.69 -5.29
N PHE A 138 7.70 4.89 -6.22
CA PHE A 138 6.31 5.17 -5.91
C PHE A 138 5.62 3.98 -5.23
N SER A 139 5.76 2.78 -5.81
CA SER A 139 5.15 1.56 -5.29
C SER A 139 5.71 1.19 -3.92
N LEU A 140 7.03 1.23 -3.75
CA LEU A 140 7.69 0.93 -2.48
C LEU A 140 7.31 1.93 -1.39
N THR A 141 7.25 3.22 -1.71
CA THR A 141 6.83 4.26 -0.74
C THR A 141 5.39 4.02 -0.28
N ALA A 142 4.48 3.82 -1.24
CA ALA A 142 3.06 3.57 -0.93
C ALA A 142 2.85 2.34 -0.04
N GLN A 143 3.58 1.25 -0.31
CA GLN A 143 3.36 -0.04 0.34
C GLN A 143 4.14 -0.22 1.65
N ARG A 144 5.33 0.37 1.78
CA ARG A 144 6.25 0.11 2.92
C ARG A 144 6.39 1.28 3.89
N ARG A 145 5.95 2.49 3.51
CA ARG A 145 6.03 3.66 4.39
C ARG A 145 4.64 4.05 4.89
N ASP A 146 4.63 4.80 5.99
CA ASP A 146 3.41 5.40 6.51
C ASP A 146 3.10 6.68 5.73
N ILE A 147 2.34 6.57 4.64
CA ILE A 147 1.99 7.72 3.78
C ILE A 147 1.05 8.73 4.44
N SER A 148 0.60 8.47 5.68
CA SER A 148 -0.11 9.47 6.48
C SER A 148 0.84 10.43 7.20
N ASP A 149 2.12 10.06 7.35
CA ASP A 149 3.13 10.94 7.93
C ASP A 149 3.51 12.07 6.95
N PRO A 150 3.27 13.35 7.30
CA PRO A 150 3.65 14.49 6.45
C PRO A 150 5.13 14.50 6.09
N GLN A 151 5.99 13.93 6.93
CA GLN A 151 7.42 13.87 6.66
C GLN A 151 7.77 12.85 5.57
N VAL A 152 7.11 11.69 5.55
CA VAL A 152 7.25 10.71 4.46
C VAL A 152 6.82 11.34 3.13
N ILE A 153 5.70 12.08 3.15
CA ILE A 153 5.24 12.83 1.98
C ILE A 153 6.27 13.89 1.55
N HIS A 154 6.85 14.62 2.50
CA HIS A 154 7.86 15.63 2.21
C HIS A 154 9.13 15.03 1.59
N GLU A 155 9.67 13.94 2.15
CA GLU A 155 10.87 13.25 1.62
C GLU A 155 10.64 12.68 0.23
N PHE A 156 9.47 12.08 0.03
CA PHE A 156 9.06 11.58 -1.28
C PHE A 156 8.94 12.74 -2.28
N ALA A 157 8.26 13.83 -1.92
CA ALA A 157 8.13 15.02 -2.75
C ALA A 157 9.49 15.67 -3.08
N ALA A 158 10.42 15.71 -2.12
CA ALA A 158 11.77 16.22 -2.31
C ALA A 158 12.58 15.36 -3.30
N THR A 159 12.37 14.05 -3.28
CA THR A 159 13.01 13.13 -4.24
C THR A 159 12.46 13.33 -5.67
N LEU A 160 11.17 13.63 -5.81
CA LEU A 160 10.54 13.93 -7.10
C LEU A 160 10.94 15.31 -7.64
N GLY A 161 11.04 16.30 -6.77
CA GLY A 161 11.37 17.69 -7.09
C GLY A 161 10.20 18.50 -7.67
N ASP A 162 9.43 17.95 -8.62
CA ASP A 162 8.34 18.69 -9.29
C ASP A 162 7.14 17.82 -9.71
N HIS A 163 6.10 18.49 -10.20
CA HIS A 163 4.85 17.86 -10.65
C HIS A 163 5.02 17.01 -11.91
N VAL A 164 5.99 17.32 -12.78
CA VAL A 164 6.22 16.55 -14.00
C VAL A 164 6.76 15.17 -13.63
N HIS A 165 7.76 15.09 -12.74
CA HIS A 165 8.27 13.81 -12.25
C HIS A 165 7.20 13.01 -11.50
N LEU A 166 6.38 13.69 -10.68
CA LEU A 166 5.26 13.07 -9.97
C LEU A 166 4.28 12.39 -10.94
N ASP A 167 3.83 13.12 -11.96
CA ASP A 167 2.80 12.64 -12.90
C ASP A 167 3.32 11.53 -13.80
N TYR A 168 4.53 11.67 -14.35
CA TYR A 168 5.14 10.63 -15.18
C TYR A 168 5.39 9.34 -14.37
N LEU A 169 5.94 9.44 -13.17
CA LEU A 169 6.22 8.27 -12.34
C LEU A 169 4.94 7.59 -11.89
N TYR A 170 3.93 8.37 -11.47
CA TYR A 170 2.62 7.83 -11.10
C TYR A 170 2.00 7.02 -12.23
N LEU A 171 1.97 7.56 -13.45
CA LEU A 171 1.42 6.84 -14.61
C LEU A 171 2.22 5.57 -14.95
N LEU A 172 3.55 5.63 -14.87
CA LEU A 172 4.42 4.46 -15.10
C LEU A 172 4.11 3.36 -14.08
N THR A 173 4.07 3.69 -12.80
CA THR A 173 3.79 2.74 -11.71
C THR A 173 2.40 2.11 -11.85
N ILE A 174 1.37 2.88 -12.20
CA ILE A 174 0.01 2.34 -12.39
C ILE A 174 -0.02 1.36 -13.57
N ALA A 175 0.66 1.70 -14.67
CA ALA A 175 0.71 0.84 -15.85
C ALA A 175 1.48 -0.46 -15.60
N ASP A 176 2.56 -0.37 -14.83
CA ASP A 176 3.41 -1.48 -14.40
C ASP A 176 2.67 -2.45 -13.48
N ILE A 177 2.05 -1.96 -12.40
CA ILE A 177 1.25 -2.81 -11.50
C ILE A 177 0.09 -3.49 -12.26
N ARG A 178 -0.51 -2.83 -13.26
CA ARG A 178 -1.55 -3.46 -14.12
C ARG A 178 -0.99 -4.44 -15.15
N ALA A 179 0.32 -4.47 -15.39
CA ALA A 179 1.00 -5.31 -16.36
C ALA A 179 1.67 -6.56 -15.74
N THR A 180 1.76 -6.65 -14.42
CA THR A 180 2.35 -7.80 -13.70
C THR A 180 1.36 -8.96 -13.57
N ASN A 181 0.34 -8.82 -12.71
CA ASN A 181 -0.71 -9.82 -12.50
C ASN A 181 -2.08 -9.14 -12.26
N PRO A 182 -3.16 -9.53 -12.95
CA PRO A 182 -4.49 -8.94 -12.79
C PRO A 182 -5.01 -8.89 -11.34
N GLY A 183 -4.66 -9.87 -10.50
CA GLY A 183 -5.06 -9.90 -9.09
C GLY A 183 -4.37 -8.85 -8.21
N LEU A 184 -3.27 -8.26 -8.70
CA LEU A 184 -2.53 -7.23 -7.96
C LEU A 184 -3.24 -5.89 -8.00
N TRP A 185 -3.97 -5.57 -9.06
CA TRP A 185 -4.62 -4.28 -9.18
C TRP A 185 -6.00 -4.31 -8.51
N ASN A 186 -6.10 -3.80 -7.28
CA ASN A 186 -7.33 -3.77 -6.49
C ASN A 186 -7.73 -2.35 -6.04
N SER A 187 -8.92 -2.24 -5.44
CA SER A 187 -9.49 -0.94 -5.03
C SER A 187 -8.66 -0.22 -3.98
N TRP A 188 -8.05 -0.97 -3.05
CA TRP A 188 -7.18 -0.43 -2.00
C TRP A 188 -5.86 0.10 -2.57
N ARG A 189 -5.14 -0.66 -3.40
CA ARG A 189 -3.90 -0.18 -4.04
C ARG A 189 -4.14 1.06 -4.89
N ARG A 190 -5.26 1.12 -5.61
CA ARG A 190 -5.66 2.32 -6.34
C ARG A 190 -5.74 3.53 -5.41
N ALA A 191 -6.49 3.42 -4.31
CA ALA A 191 -6.68 4.52 -3.37
C ALA A 191 -5.37 4.93 -2.69
N LEU A 192 -4.54 3.96 -2.29
CA LEU A 192 -3.23 4.18 -1.69
C LEU A 192 -2.30 5.01 -2.60
N LEU A 193 -2.21 4.65 -3.88
CA LEU A 193 -1.38 5.37 -4.85
C LEU A 193 -1.97 6.76 -5.17
N GLN A 194 -3.30 6.89 -5.23
CA GLN A 194 -3.98 8.17 -5.42
C GLN A 194 -3.78 9.12 -4.25
N GLU A 195 -3.80 8.59 -3.01
CA GLU A 195 -3.55 9.37 -1.80
C GLU A 195 -2.11 9.90 -1.78
N LEU A 196 -1.13 9.05 -2.05
CA LEU A 196 0.27 9.48 -2.15
C LEU A 196 0.46 10.53 -3.25
N HIS A 197 -0.15 10.35 -4.43
CA HIS A 197 -0.11 11.35 -5.51
C HIS A 197 -0.70 12.68 -5.08
N ALA A 198 -1.90 12.66 -4.50
CA ALA A 198 -2.61 13.88 -4.10
C ALA A 198 -1.88 14.63 -2.97
N SER A 199 -1.39 13.93 -1.96
CA SER A 199 -0.65 14.50 -0.83
C SER A 199 0.69 15.09 -1.28
N THR A 200 1.42 14.38 -2.15
CA THR A 200 2.66 14.88 -2.74
C THR A 200 2.43 16.11 -3.61
N GLY A 201 1.37 16.09 -4.43
CA GLY A 201 1.01 17.23 -5.25
C GLY A 201 0.65 18.47 -4.42
N ARG A 202 0.05 18.32 -3.23
CA ARG A 202 -0.16 19.44 -2.30
C ARG A 202 1.16 19.96 -1.74
N ALA A 203 2.06 19.07 -1.32
CA ALA A 203 3.37 19.45 -0.80
C ALA A 203 4.22 20.23 -1.83
N LEU A 204 4.25 19.77 -3.09
CA LEU A 204 4.96 20.44 -4.17
C LEU A 204 4.39 21.84 -4.47
N ARG A 205 3.06 22.01 -4.46
CA ARG A 205 2.43 23.33 -4.65
C ARG A 205 2.73 24.32 -3.53
N ARG A 206 2.83 23.85 -2.28
CA ARG A 206 3.17 24.67 -1.11
C ARG A 206 4.64 25.13 -1.13
N GLY A 207 5.49 24.40 -1.85
CA GLY A 207 6.94 24.58 -1.87
C GLY A 207 7.61 23.77 -0.78
N LEU A 208 8.70 23.08 -1.14
CA LEU A 208 9.42 22.18 -0.24
C LEU A 208 10.17 22.91 0.87
N GLU A 209 10.40 24.22 0.74
CA GLU A 209 11.03 25.04 1.79
C GLU A 209 10.13 25.27 3.00
N ASN A 210 8.82 25.05 2.84
CA ASN A 210 7.81 25.18 3.89
C ASN A 210 7.24 23.80 4.25
N PRO A 211 7.99 22.94 4.95
CA PRO A 211 7.46 21.66 5.41
C PRO A 211 6.18 21.92 6.21
N VAL A 212 5.16 21.09 5.98
CA VAL A 212 3.87 21.22 6.65
C VAL A 212 4.10 21.09 8.16
N ASP A 213 3.79 22.14 8.93
CA ASP A 213 3.77 22.03 10.39
C ASP A 213 2.69 21.01 10.77
N LYS A 214 3.07 19.94 11.48
CA LYS A 214 2.14 18.91 11.96
C LYS A 214 0.93 19.55 12.66
N ARG A 215 1.12 20.64 13.41
CA ARG A 215 0.04 21.35 14.11
C ARG A 215 -0.90 22.08 13.16
N GLU A 216 -0.37 22.67 12.10
CA GLU A 216 -1.20 23.32 11.08
C GLU A 216 -2.04 22.26 10.34
N HIS A 217 -1.42 21.14 9.95
CA HIS A 217 -2.14 20.05 9.31
C HIS A 217 -3.26 19.48 10.19
N ILE A 218 -2.97 19.24 11.48
CA ILE A 218 -3.96 18.77 12.44
C ILE A 218 -5.14 19.75 12.52
N ARG A 219 -4.87 21.05 12.56
CA ARG A 219 -5.95 22.07 12.58
C ARG A 219 -6.78 22.05 11.31
N GLU A 220 -6.15 21.99 10.14
CA GLU A 220 -6.86 21.89 8.86
C GLU A 220 -7.78 20.66 8.83
N VAL A 221 -7.24 19.50 9.20
CA VAL A 221 -7.99 18.23 9.25
C VAL A 221 -9.14 18.30 10.26
N GLN A 222 -8.91 18.89 11.43
CA GLN A 222 -9.92 19.13 12.46
C GLN A 222 -11.02 20.09 11.95
N ASP A 223 -10.67 21.17 11.28
CA ASP A 223 -11.64 22.16 10.78
C ASP A 223 -12.53 21.56 9.67
N GLU A 224 -11.93 20.78 8.76
CA GLU A 224 -12.67 20.04 7.74
C GLU A 224 -13.60 18.99 8.36
N ALA A 225 -13.10 18.20 9.33
CA ALA A 225 -13.90 17.19 10.01
C ALA A 225 -15.05 17.82 10.82
N ARG A 226 -14.79 18.93 11.51
CA ARG A 226 -15.81 19.67 12.28
C ARG A 226 -16.87 20.24 11.35
N THR A 227 -16.47 20.75 10.19
CA THR A 227 -17.40 21.22 9.15
C THR A 227 -18.31 20.09 8.65
N ALA A 228 -17.76 18.90 8.42
CA ALA A 228 -18.54 17.73 8.04
C ALA A 228 -19.51 17.28 9.17
N LEU A 229 -19.05 17.23 10.41
CA LEU A 229 -19.85 16.86 11.59
C LEU A 229 -21.02 17.81 11.85
N ARG A 230 -20.78 19.12 11.74
CA ARG A 230 -21.84 20.15 11.85
C ARG A 230 -22.95 19.93 10.82
N ARG A 231 -22.59 19.58 9.58
CA ARG A 231 -23.57 19.28 8.52
C ARG A 231 -24.38 18.00 8.80
N ARG A 232 -23.83 17.07 9.58
CA ARG A 232 -24.50 15.84 10.02
C ARG A 232 -25.30 16.03 11.32
N GLY A 233 -25.26 17.22 11.92
CA GLY A 233 -26.05 17.57 13.11
C GLY A 233 -25.39 17.22 14.45
N VAL A 234 -24.11 16.86 14.47
CA VAL A 234 -23.37 16.59 15.71
C VAL A 234 -23.00 17.91 16.39
N GLY A 235 -23.30 18.07 17.68
CA GLY A 235 -23.09 19.31 18.42
C GLY A 235 -21.63 19.53 18.84
N GLU A 236 -21.18 20.78 18.89
CA GLU A 236 -19.78 21.13 19.24
C GLU A 236 -19.29 20.51 20.55
N ARG A 237 -20.15 20.45 21.58
CA ARG A 237 -19.81 19.85 22.88
C ARG A 237 -19.57 18.35 22.79
N GLU A 238 -20.28 17.66 21.90
CA GLU A 238 -20.11 16.22 21.66
C GLU A 238 -18.80 15.98 20.91
N ILE A 239 -18.52 16.79 19.88
CA ILE A 239 -17.26 16.75 19.13
C ILE A 239 -16.08 16.95 20.09
N ASP A 240 -16.09 18.03 20.87
CA ASP A 240 -15.02 18.33 21.82
C ASP A 240 -14.89 17.27 22.93
N GLY A 241 -16.01 16.63 23.30
CA GLY A 241 -16.04 15.54 24.27
C GLY A 241 -15.29 14.31 23.77
N VAL A 242 -15.50 13.92 22.51
CA VAL A 242 -14.77 12.81 21.87
C VAL A 242 -13.32 13.20 21.64
N TRP A 243 -13.06 14.37 21.07
CA TRP A 243 -11.72 14.77 20.63
C TRP A 243 -10.75 15.04 21.78
N ARG A 244 -11.24 15.35 22.98
CA ARG A 244 -10.41 15.46 24.18
C ARG A 244 -9.66 14.17 24.52
N ASP A 245 -10.22 13.02 24.16
CA ASP A 245 -9.60 11.71 24.42
C ASP A 245 -8.62 11.30 23.31
N LEU A 246 -8.61 12.02 22.17
CA LEU A 246 -7.82 11.70 20.99
C LEU A 246 -6.46 12.41 21.03
N SER A 247 -5.42 11.72 20.57
CA SER A 247 -4.08 12.28 20.43
C SER A 247 -3.88 12.97 19.08
N ASP A 248 -2.84 13.82 18.97
CA ASP A 248 -2.41 14.43 17.71
C ASP A 248 -2.14 13.38 16.62
N ASP A 249 -1.62 12.21 17.00
CA ASP A 249 -1.33 11.09 16.11
C ASP A 249 -2.59 10.57 15.39
N TYR A 250 -3.74 10.59 16.06
CA TYR A 250 -5.02 10.26 15.43
C TYR A 250 -5.33 11.21 14.26
N PHE A 251 -5.21 12.52 14.47
CA PHE A 251 -5.54 13.52 13.46
C PHE A 251 -4.54 13.54 12.29
N LEU A 252 -3.31 13.06 12.51
CA LEU A 252 -2.33 12.89 11.43
C LEU A 252 -2.62 11.65 10.57
N ARG A 253 -3.20 10.59 11.15
CA ARG A 253 -3.38 9.29 10.48
C ARG A 253 -4.71 9.15 9.75
N TYR A 254 -5.72 9.92 10.11
CA TYR A 254 -7.09 9.79 9.58
C TYR A 254 -7.50 10.98 8.70
N LEU A 255 -8.24 10.69 7.63
CA LEU A 255 -8.81 11.72 6.76
C LEU A 255 -10.01 12.40 7.44
N PRO A 256 -10.34 13.66 7.09
CA PRO A 256 -11.47 14.39 7.68
C PRO A 256 -12.81 13.64 7.66
N ASP A 257 -13.10 12.91 6.58
CA ASP A 257 -14.32 12.09 6.47
C ASP A 257 -14.31 10.87 7.41
N GLU A 258 -13.15 10.25 7.64
CA GLU A 258 -12.99 9.16 8.61
C GLU A 258 -13.19 9.69 10.04
N ILE A 259 -12.58 10.83 10.35
CA ILE A 259 -12.72 11.48 11.67
C ILE A 259 -14.17 11.82 11.94
N ALA A 260 -14.88 12.39 10.96
CA ALA A 260 -16.30 12.68 11.07
C ALA A 260 -17.12 11.40 11.31
N TRP A 261 -16.85 10.34 10.55
CA TRP A 261 -17.53 9.04 10.71
C TRP A 261 -17.31 8.40 12.09
N HIS A 262 -16.07 8.40 12.59
CA HIS A 262 -15.76 7.86 13.91
C HIS A 262 -16.38 8.71 15.02
N THR A 263 -16.24 10.04 14.93
CA THR A 263 -16.74 10.97 15.94
C THR A 263 -18.25 10.90 16.06
N GLU A 264 -18.97 10.88 14.94
CA GLU A 264 -20.43 10.73 14.89
C GLU A 264 -20.90 9.45 15.59
N ALA A 265 -20.17 8.35 15.42
CA ALA A 265 -20.53 7.08 16.02
C ALA A 265 -20.21 6.97 17.51
N ILE A 266 -19.20 7.71 18.00
CA ILE A 266 -18.80 7.75 19.42
C ILE A 266 -19.63 8.79 20.18
N ALA A 267 -20.00 9.90 19.53
CA ALA A 267 -20.77 10.98 20.13
C ALA A 267 -22.06 10.44 20.78
N GLY A 268 -22.26 10.79 22.06
CA GLY A 268 -23.45 10.40 22.82
C GLY A 268 -23.51 8.94 23.29
N ARG A 269 -22.51 8.10 22.98
CA ARG A 269 -22.45 6.73 23.48
C ARG A 269 -21.93 6.64 24.91
N ARG A 270 -22.46 5.66 25.65
CA ARG A 270 -21.99 5.37 27.01
C ARG A 270 -20.93 4.25 27.00
N PRO A 271 -20.01 4.21 28.00
CA PRO A 271 -18.98 3.19 28.07
C PRO A 271 -19.49 1.73 28.13
N ASP A 272 -20.69 1.50 28.67
CA ASP A 272 -21.35 0.19 28.75
C ASP A 272 -21.92 -0.30 27.41
N GLU A 273 -21.96 0.56 26.38
CA GLU A 273 -22.38 0.21 25.02
C GLU A 273 -21.23 -0.28 24.13
N LEU A 274 -20.03 -0.48 24.70
CA LEU A 274 -18.86 -1.04 24.03
C LEU A 274 -18.87 -2.59 24.06
N PRO A 275 -18.26 -3.29 23.07
CA PRO A 275 -17.50 -2.76 21.95
C PRO A 275 -18.40 -2.20 20.84
N LEU A 276 -17.98 -1.08 20.26
CA LEU A 276 -18.58 -0.50 19.05
C LEU A 276 -17.83 -1.03 17.82
N VAL A 277 -18.58 -1.58 16.87
CA VAL A 277 -18.07 -2.05 15.58
C VAL A 277 -18.86 -1.38 14.47
N LEU A 278 -18.16 -0.63 13.61
CA LEU A 278 -18.71 -0.04 12.40
C LEU A 278 -18.09 -0.70 11.18
N VAL A 279 -18.89 -0.87 10.12
CA VAL A 279 -18.43 -1.40 8.84
C VAL A 279 -18.92 -0.50 7.72
N ARG A 280 -17.99 -0.02 6.89
CA ARG A 280 -18.25 0.88 5.77
C ARG A 280 -17.79 0.24 4.46
N ALA A 281 -18.77 -0.18 3.66
CA ALA A 281 -18.54 -0.93 2.41
C ALA A 281 -17.67 -0.19 1.40
N GLN A 282 -17.83 1.14 1.28
CA GLN A 282 -17.07 1.99 0.37
C GLN A 282 -16.30 3.03 1.19
N SER A 283 -14.99 2.84 1.30
CA SER A 283 -14.11 3.81 1.92
C SER A 283 -13.42 4.69 0.87
N THR A 284 -13.03 5.90 1.24
CA THR A 284 -12.16 6.76 0.44
C THR A 284 -10.76 6.19 0.25
N ARG A 285 -10.33 5.27 1.15
CA ARG A 285 -9.07 4.53 1.11
C ARG A 285 -9.16 3.20 0.34
N GLY A 286 -10.27 2.94 -0.35
CA GLY A 286 -10.52 1.69 -1.07
C GLY A 286 -10.84 0.52 -0.14
N GLY A 287 -11.37 -0.57 -0.70
CA GLY A 287 -11.86 -1.70 0.10
C GLY A 287 -13.01 -1.35 1.05
N THR A 288 -13.28 -2.28 1.97
CA THR A 288 -14.25 -2.08 3.06
C THR A 288 -13.51 -1.75 4.34
N GLN A 289 -13.97 -0.72 5.02
CA GLN A 289 -13.34 -0.26 6.26
C GLN A 289 -14.12 -0.74 7.47
N ILE A 290 -13.41 -1.22 8.47
CA ILE A 290 -13.95 -1.65 9.75
C ILE A 290 -13.33 -0.76 10.81
N PHE A 291 -14.17 -0.17 11.65
CA PHE A 291 -13.75 0.66 12.77
C PHE A 291 -14.22 0.04 14.08
N LEU A 292 -13.30 -0.09 15.03
CA LEU A 292 -13.52 -0.68 16.34
C LEU A 292 -13.24 0.36 17.42
N HIS A 293 -14.17 0.49 18.35
CA HIS A 293 -13.95 1.26 19.58
C HIS A 293 -14.28 0.39 20.78
N THR A 294 -13.28 0.11 21.62
CA THR A 294 -13.35 -0.86 22.72
C THR A 294 -12.30 -0.53 23.79
N PRO A 295 -12.45 -0.98 25.06
CA PRO A 295 -11.38 -0.90 26.04
C PRO A 295 -10.09 -1.55 25.52
N GLU A 296 -8.94 -0.97 25.82
CA GLU A 296 -7.64 -1.48 25.38
C GLU A 296 -7.32 -2.85 26.04
N SER A 297 -6.74 -3.76 25.26
CA SER A 297 -6.26 -5.07 25.72
C SER A 297 -5.17 -5.57 24.78
N ASP A 298 -4.15 -6.24 25.32
CA ASP A 298 -3.01 -6.77 24.55
C ASP A 298 -3.41 -7.89 23.58
N HIS A 299 -4.65 -8.40 23.66
CA HIS A 299 -5.16 -9.47 22.78
C HIS A 299 -5.94 -8.97 21.56
N LEU A 300 -6.25 -7.66 21.47
CA LEU A 300 -7.21 -7.13 20.49
C LEU A 300 -6.78 -7.35 19.04
N PHE A 301 -5.51 -7.08 18.72
CA PHE A 301 -5.01 -7.26 17.36
C PHE A 301 -5.08 -8.72 16.91
N ALA A 302 -4.64 -9.65 17.77
CA ALA A 302 -4.67 -11.08 17.47
C ALA A 302 -6.09 -11.63 17.37
N ALA A 303 -7.01 -11.20 18.25
CA ALA A 303 -8.41 -11.61 18.23
C ALA A 303 -9.15 -11.06 17.00
N THR A 304 -8.92 -9.78 16.66
CA THR A 304 -9.56 -9.14 15.50
C THR A 304 -9.11 -9.80 14.21
N THR A 305 -7.80 -9.97 14.02
CA THR A 305 -7.24 -10.58 12.81
C THR A 305 -7.66 -12.05 12.66
N ALA A 306 -7.79 -12.80 13.76
CA ALA A 306 -8.34 -14.16 13.72
C ALA A 306 -9.83 -14.19 13.30
N ALA A 307 -10.64 -13.27 13.83
CA ALA A 307 -12.05 -13.15 13.46
C ALA A 307 -12.22 -12.76 11.97
N LEU A 308 -11.38 -11.84 11.47
CA LEU A 308 -11.39 -11.45 10.06
C LEU A 308 -10.97 -12.60 9.14
N ASP A 309 -9.95 -13.38 9.52
CA ASP A 309 -9.53 -14.54 8.73
C ASP A 309 -10.57 -15.67 8.76
N GLN A 310 -11.28 -15.87 9.89
CA GLN A 310 -12.41 -16.79 9.97
C GLN A 310 -13.55 -16.41 8.99
N LEU A 311 -13.74 -15.11 8.76
CA LEU A 311 -14.70 -14.57 7.79
C LEU A 311 -14.21 -14.63 6.33
N GLY A 312 -12.99 -15.14 6.11
CA GLY A 312 -12.36 -15.27 4.79
C GLY A 312 -11.87 -13.93 4.22
N LEU A 313 -11.71 -12.91 5.06
CA LEU A 313 -11.34 -11.56 4.63
C LEU A 313 -9.82 -11.38 4.63
N THR A 314 -9.32 -10.68 3.62
CA THR A 314 -7.90 -10.29 3.54
C THR A 314 -7.75 -8.90 4.13
N VAL A 315 -6.94 -8.75 5.18
CA VAL A 315 -6.55 -7.44 5.72
C VAL A 315 -5.47 -6.85 4.80
N THR A 316 -5.60 -5.57 4.44
CA THR A 316 -4.56 -4.85 3.66
C THR A 316 -3.90 -3.72 4.46
N ASP A 317 -4.61 -3.19 5.45
CA ASP A 317 -4.17 -2.05 6.26
C ASP A 317 -4.80 -2.17 7.65
N ALA A 318 -4.01 -1.90 8.69
CA ALA A 318 -4.52 -1.80 10.05
C ALA A 318 -3.88 -0.60 10.76
N ARG A 319 -4.69 0.27 11.34
CA ARG A 319 -4.25 1.38 12.19
C ARG A 319 -4.78 1.16 13.59
N ILE A 320 -3.89 1.15 14.57
CA ILE A 320 -4.23 0.91 15.97
C ILE A 320 -3.89 2.19 16.72
N VAL A 321 -4.87 2.79 17.38
CA VAL A 321 -4.70 4.07 18.08
C VAL A 321 -5.28 3.98 19.47
N THR A 322 -4.41 4.06 20.48
CA THR A 322 -4.81 4.14 21.88
C THR A 322 -5.20 5.56 22.26
N THR A 323 -6.35 5.73 22.91
CA THR A 323 -6.83 7.00 23.44
C THR A 323 -6.26 7.28 24.83
N HIS A 324 -6.32 8.54 25.28
CA HIS A 324 -5.84 8.91 26.63
C HIS A 324 -6.63 8.22 27.76
N GLY A 325 -7.88 7.80 27.49
CA GLY A 325 -8.80 7.16 28.41
C GLY A 325 -8.74 5.63 28.45
N GLY A 326 -7.68 5.01 27.93
CA GLY A 326 -7.48 3.55 27.99
C GLY A 326 -8.42 2.76 27.07
N ARG A 327 -8.82 3.37 25.95
CA ARG A 327 -9.58 2.71 24.88
C ARG A 327 -8.72 2.64 23.63
N THR A 328 -9.11 1.79 22.70
CA THR A 328 -8.50 1.77 21.36
C THR A 328 -9.51 2.15 20.29
N LEU A 329 -8.98 2.68 19.19
CA LEU A 329 -9.65 3.13 17.97
C LEU A 329 -8.98 2.44 16.78
N ASP A 330 -9.34 1.18 16.57
CA ASP A 330 -8.70 0.36 15.56
C ASP A 330 -9.45 0.47 14.25
N THR A 331 -8.72 0.66 13.16
CA THR A 331 -9.28 0.68 11.81
C THR A 331 -8.60 -0.35 10.96
N TYR A 332 -9.37 -1.21 10.31
CA TYR A 332 -8.90 -2.20 9.36
C TYR A 332 -9.49 -1.93 7.98
N VAL A 333 -8.68 -2.03 6.94
CA VAL A 333 -9.16 -2.12 5.56
C VAL A 333 -9.08 -3.57 5.12
N VAL A 334 -10.20 -4.09 4.65
CA VAL A 334 -10.37 -5.49 4.27
C VAL A 334 -10.95 -5.63 2.87
N LEU A 335 -10.61 -6.75 2.23
CA LEU A 335 -11.08 -7.15 0.91
C LEU A 335 -11.66 -8.57 0.96
N GLU A 336 -12.61 -8.85 0.06
CA GLU A 336 -13.01 -10.22 -0.26
C GLU A 336 -11.89 -10.95 -1.02
N ALA A 337 -12.03 -12.27 -1.17
CA ALA A 337 -11.07 -13.10 -1.90
C ALA A 337 -10.85 -12.69 -3.37
N ASP A 338 -11.79 -11.97 -3.97
CA ASP A 338 -11.67 -11.41 -5.33
C ASP A 338 -10.94 -10.04 -5.38
N GLY A 339 -10.48 -9.54 -4.23
CA GLY A 339 -9.83 -8.22 -4.09
C GLY A 339 -10.80 -7.03 -4.12
N GLY A 340 -12.11 -7.29 -4.15
CA GLY A 340 -13.16 -6.29 -4.12
C GLY A 340 -13.56 -5.88 -2.69
N PRO A 341 -14.28 -4.75 -2.55
CA PRO A 341 -14.94 -4.41 -1.30
C PRO A 341 -16.14 -5.34 -1.03
N ILE A 342 -16.48 -5.55 0.24
CA ILE A 342 -17.71 -6.23 0.66
C ILE A 342 -18.90 -5.32 0.35
N LYS A 343 -19.85 -5.80 -0.47
CA LYS A 343 -21.02 -4.99 -0.91
C LYS A 343 -22.33 -5.46 -0.31
N GLN A 344 -22.44 -6.73 0.04
CA GLN A 344 -23.71 -7.35 0.42
C GLN A 344 -24.06 -7.00 1.88
N PRO A 345 -25.23 -6.41 2.16
CA PRO A 345 -25.59 -5.99 3.52
C PRO A 345 -25.52 -7.10 4.58
N TYR A 346 -25.92 -8.33 4.23
CA TYR A 346 -25.85 -9.45 5.15
C TYR A 346 -24.40 -9.80 5.57
N ARG A 347 -23.42 -9.65 4.66
CA ARG A 347 -21.99 -9.85 4.97
C ARG A 347 -21.48 -8.78 5.93
N LEU A 348 -21.89 -7.52 5.74
CA LEU A 348 -21.51 -6.42 6.62
C LEU A 348 -22.02 -6.67 8.05
N GLU A 349 -23.26 -7.15 8.19
CA GLU A 349 -23.85 -7.50 9.48
C GLU A 349 -23.19 -8.74 10.12
N GLU A 350 -22.82 -9.74 9.32
CA GLU A 350 -22.05 -10.91 9.77
C GLU A 350 -20.70 -10.50 10.35
N ILE A 351 -19.98 -9.61 9.64
CA ILE A 351 -18.71 -9.03 10.10
C ILE A 351 -18.90 -8.31 11.43
N ARG A 352 -19.89 -7.41 11.50
CA ARG A 352 -20.21 -6.61 12.69
C ARG A 352 -20.47 -7.50 13.90
N THR A 353 -21.31 -8.52 13.72
CA THR A 353 -21.72 -9.44 14.79
C THR A 353 -20.56 -10.31 15.26
N THR A 354 -19.77 -10.84 14.32
CA THR A 354 -18.63 -11.71 14.62
C THR A 354 -17.54 -10.97 15.38
N LEU A 355 -17.21 -9.75 14.95
CA LEU A 355 -16.23 -8.90 15.63
C LEU A 355 -16.73 -8.45 17.00
N ALA A 356 -17.99 -8.01 17.12
CA ALA A 356 -18.54 -7.62 18.42
C ALA A 356 -18.56 -8.78 19.43
N ARG A 357 -18.67 -10.04 18.95
CA ARG A 357 -18.50 -11.22 19.79
C ARG A 357 -17.03 -11.43 20.17
N ALA A 358 -16.12 -11.41 19.20
CA ALA A 358 -14.69 -11.61 19.44
C ALA A 358 -14.11 -10.58 20.44
N LEU A 359 -14.50 -9.31 20.31
CA LEU A 359 -14.02 -8.21 21.16
C LEU A 359 -14.56 -8.27 22.60
N ARG A 360 -15.65 -9.00 22.85
CA ARG A 360 -16.14 -9.23 24.23
C ARG A 360 -15.35 -10.31 24.97
N THR A 361 -14.67 -11.18 24.24
CA THR A 361 -13.84 -12.26 24.81
C THR A 361 -12.51 -12.37 24.04
N PRO A 362 -11.68 -11.32 24.05
CA PRO A 362 -10.49 -11.25 23.18
C PRO A 362 -9.41 -12.28 23.55
N GLU A 363 -9.41 -12.78 24.78
CA GLU A 363 -8.50 -13.81 25.25
C GLU A 363 -8.84 -15.22 24.75
N SER A 364 -10.08 -15.44 24.28
CA SER A 364 -10.52 -16.75 23.83
C SER A 364 -9.86 -17.09 22.48
N PRO A 365 -9.19 -18.25 22.35
CA PRO A 365 -8.58 -18.64 21.10
C PRO A 365 -9.65 -18.81 20.02
N ILE A 366 -9.57 -17.98 18.98
CA ILE A 366 -10.40 -18.16 17.79
C ILE A 366 -9.70 -19.20 16.93
N ALA A 367 -10.27 -20.40 16.89
CA ALA A 367 -9.78 -21.45 16.00
C ALA A 367 -10.02 -21.05 14.55
N VAL A 368 -8.96 -20.64 13.87
CA VAL A 368 -8.99 -20.43 12.42
C VAL A 368 -9.08 -21.81 11.76
N THR A 369 -10.27 -22.18 11.31
CA THR A 369 -10.57 -23.49 10.69
C THR A 369 -10.34 -23.53 9.19
N ARG A 370 -9.83 -22.45 8.59
CA ARG A 370 -9.56 -22.38 7.15
C ARG A 370 -8.49 -23.40 6.78
N ARG A 371 -8.84 -24.32 5.87
CA ARG A 371 -7.88 -25.30 5.34
C ARG A 371 -6.82 -24.59 4.50
N ALA A 372 -5.56 -24.86 4.81
CA ALA A 372 -4.43 -24.56 3.93
C ALA A 372 -4.73 -25.10 2.52
N GLN A 373 -4.71 -24.22 1.50
CA GLN A 373 -4.91 -24.65 0.11
C GLN A 373 -3.82 -25.65 -0.29
N ARG A 374 -4.19 -26.79 -0.88
CA ARG A 374 -3.28 -27.91 -1.17
C ARG A 374 -2.05 -27.57 -2.04
N HIS A 375 -2.04 -26.41 -2.71
CA HIS A 375 -0.91 -25.92 -3.51
C HIS A 375 0.25 -25.31 -2.69
N LEU A 376 0.03 -24.97 -1.40
CA LEU A 376 0.99 -24.37 -0.45
C LEU A 376 2.28 -25.20 -0.18
N ARG A 377 2.48 -26.34 -0.85
CA ARG A 377 3.61 -27.25 -0.63
C ARG A 377 4.78 -27.04 -1.59
N HIS A 378 4.62 -26.25 -2.65
CA HIS A 378 5.59 -26.22 -3.75
C HIS A 378 6.58 -25.04 -3.71
N PHE A 379 6.33 -24.01 -2.89
CA PHE A 379 7.30 -22.94 -2.63
C PHE A 379 7.47 -22.75 -1.11
N ALA A 380 8.56 -23.29 -0.56
CA ALA A 380 8.97 -22.97 0.81
C ALA A 380 9.59 -21.57 0.81
N ILE A 381 8.76 -20.55 0.99
CA ILE A 381 9.23 -19.16 1.18
C ILE A 381 9.83 -19.09 2.59
N PRO A 382 11.15 -18.88 2.74
CA PRO A 382 11.76 -18.78 4.06
C PRO A 382 11.24 -17.54 4.77
N THR A 383 10.93 -17.70 6.06
CA THR A 383 10.61 -16.55 6.91
C THR A 383 11.85 -15.68 7.06
N ALA A 384 11.78 -14.42 6.67
CA ALA A 384 12.82 -13.43 6.90
C ALA A 384 12.23 -12.22 7.64
N ILE A 385 12.91 -11.78 8.69
CA ILE A 385 12.45 -10.71 9.58
C ILE A 385 13.53 -9.62 9.62
N GLY A 386 13.17 -8.44 9.12
CA GLY A 386 14.00 -7.23 9.17
C GLY A 386 13.51 -6.28 10.27
N PHE A 387 14.45 -5.59 10.92
CA PHE A 387 14.14 -4.50 11.85
C PHE A 387 14.82 -3.22 11.39
N SER A 388 14.10 -2.11 11.44
CA SER A 388 14.67 -0.77 11.28
C SER A 388 14.01 0.21 12.24
N GLN A 389 14.65 1.36 12.49
CA GLN A 389 14.15 2.34 13.44
C GLN A 389 13.50 3.52 12.71
N ASP A 390 12.24 3.79 13.03
CA ASP A 390 11.55 5.03 12.67
C ASP A 390 11.78 6.05 13.81
N THR A 391 13.01 6.56 13.86
CA THR A 391 13.52 7.43 14.93
C THR A 391 12.68 8.68 15.13
N ARG A 392 12.06 9.21 14.06
CA ARG A 392 11.31 10.46 14.11
C ARG A 392 9.91 10.29 14.70
N ASN A 393 9.27 9.15 14.45
CA ASN A 393 7.97 8.84 15.05
C ASN A 393 8.10 8.00 16.33
N GLY A 394 9.32 7.66 16.74
CA GLY A 394 9.56 6.86 17.96
C GLY A 394 9.03 5.44 17.84
N ARG A 395 9.13 4.82 16.65
CA ARG A 395 8.63 3.47 16.38
C ARG A 395 9.75 2.56 15.86
N THR A 396 9.55 1.26 15.99
CA THR A 396 10.36 0.24 15.32
C THR A 396 9.56 -0.32 14.15
N VAL A 397 10.22 -0.50 13.01
CA VAL A 397 9.61 -1.11 11.81
C VAL A 397 10.05 -2.56 11.74
N VAL A 398 9.07 -3.47 11.69
CA VAL A 398 9.27 -4.90 11.48
C VAL A 398 8.84 -5.23 10.05
N GLU A 399 9.78 -5.66 9.22
CA GLU A 399 9.50 -6.17 7.87
C GLU A 399 9.46 -7.70 7.93
N LEU A 400 8.31 -8.30 7.59
CA LEU A 400 8.08 -9.74 7.63
C LEU A 400 7.85 -10.27 6.22
N LEU A 401 8.76 -11.11 5.75
CA LEU A 401 8.64 -11.88 4.53
C LEU A 401 8.38 -13.35 4.89
N THR A 402 7.26 -13.94 4.46
CA THR A 402 6.93 -15.34 4.75
C THR A 402 5.93 -15.90 3.75
N GLY A 403 5.74 -17.22 3.73
CA GLY A 403 4.61 -17.85 3.05
C GLY A 403 3.27 -17.58 3.76
N ASP A 404 2.23 -17.29 2.98
CA ASP A 404 0.86 -17.06 3.44
C ASP A 404 0.27 -18.34 4.06
N ARG A 405 -0.55 -18.15 5.10
CA ARG A 405 -1.19 -19.26 5.83
C ARG A 405 -2.38 -18.78 6.66
N PRO A 406 -3.35 -19.67 6.91
CA PRO A 406 -4.44 -19.40 7.84
C PRO A 406 -3.95 -18.90 9.20
N GLY A 407 -4.52 -17.80 9.67
CA GLY A 407 -4.23 -17.20 10.97
C GLY A 407 -2.88 -16.50 11.07
N LEU A 408 -2.20 -16.21 9.95
CA LEU A 408 -0.86 -15.59 9.95
C LEU A 408 -0.79 -14.34 10.85
N LEU A 409 -1.66 -13.37 10.61
CA LEU A 409 -1.68 -12.11 11.38
C LEU A 409 -2.03 -12.32 12.85
N SER A 410 -2.88 -13.30 13.18
CA SER A 410 -3.20 -13.62 14.57
C SER A 410 -2.00 -14.22 15.30
N ARG A 411 -1.24 -15.10 14.64
CA ARG A 411 0.01 -15.67 15.18
C ARG A 411 1.07 -14.61 15.39
N VAL A 412 1.25 -13.71 14.40
CA VAL A 412 2.15 -12.55 14.52
C VAL A 412 1.72 -11.66 15.68
N GLY A 413 0.42 -11.38 15.81
CA GLY A 413 -0.15 -10.64 16.94
C GLY A 413 0.10 -11.32 18.29
N GLY A 414 0.02 -12.64 18.35
CA GLY A 414 0.38 -13.43 19.53
C GLY A 414 1.84 -13.30 19.91
N ALA A 415 2.75 -13.43 18.94
CA ALA A 415 4.19 -13.25 19.17
C ALA A 415 4.54 -11.83 19.64
N PHE A 416 3.88 -10.80 19.07
CA PHE A 416 4.03 -9.42 19.55
C PHE A 416 3.57 -9.29 21.01
N ARG A 417 2.40 -9.80 21.35
CA ARG A 417 1.89 -9.79 22.73
C ARG A 417 2.87 -10.47 23.69
N ASP A 418 3.33 -11.66 23.35
CA ASP A 418 4.20 -12.47 24.22
C ASP A 418 5.57 -11.79 24.45
N CYS A 419 5.97 -10.90 23.53
CA CYS A 419 7.16 -10.07 23.65
C CYS A 419 6.89 -8.65 24.20
N GLY A 420 5.67 -8.32 24.64
CA GLY A 420 5.33 -6.97 25.13
C GLY A 420 5.42 -5.90 24.04
N VAL A 421 5.09 -6.24 22.79
CA VAL A 421 5.16 -5.38 21.62
C VAL A 421 3.74 -4.96 21.22
N ARG A 422 3.53 -3.65 21.00
CA ARG A 422 2.26 -3.07 20.55
C ARG A 422 2.34 -2.67 19.09
N VAL A 423 1.36 -3.07 18.31
CA VAL A 423 1.20 -2.64 16.91
C VAL A 423 0.56 -1.26 16.90
N GLN A 424 1.16 -0.32 16.18
CA GLN A 424 0.61 1.03 15.95
C GLN A 424 0.00 1.13 14.55
N ASN A 425 0.64 0.49 13.57
CA ASN A 425 0.21 0.47 12.17
C ASN A 425 0.71 -0.82 11.51
N ALA A 426 -0.04 -1.36 10.56
CA ALA A 426 0.36 -2.52 9.77
C ALA A 426 -0.06 -2.35 8.31
N LYS A 427 0.88 -2.57 7.40
CA LYS A 427 0.67 -2.64 5.96
C LYS A 427 0.80 -4.11 5.56
N ILE A 428 -0.31 -4.70 5.12
CA ILE A 428 -0.37 -6.12 4.81
C ILE A 428 -0.39 -6.29 3.29
N SER A 429 0.61 -7.00 2.77
CA SER A 429 0.75 -7.20 1.32
C SER A 429 0.95 -8.67 1.01
N THR A 430 -0.18 -9.34 0.76
CA THR A 430 -0.21 -10.73 0.31
C THR A 430 -0.33 -10.79 -1.20
N ILE A 431 0.56 -11.55 -1.84
CA ILE A 431 0.58 -11.79 -3.29
C ILE A 431 0.82 -13.28 -3.54
N GLY A 432 -0.16 -13.95 -4.12
CA GLY A 432 -0.09 -15.38 -4.35
C GLY A 432 0.10 -16.10 -3.01
N GLU A 433 1.25 -16.77 -2.85
CA GLU A 433 1.61 -17.48 -1.62
C GLU A 433 2.60 -16.71 -0.75
N GLN A 434 3.02 -15.50 -1.15
CA GLN A 434 4.01 -14.69 -0.43
C GLN A 434 3.36 -13.52 0.29
N VAL A 435 3.78 -13.33 1.52
CA VAL A 435 3.41 -12.20 2.38
C VAL A 435 4.63 -11.32 2.58
N ASN A 436 4.46 -10.02 2.41
CA ASN A 436 5.44 -9.00 2.71
C ASN A 436 4.76 -7.91 3.55
N ASP A 437 4.73 -8.14 4.86
CA ASP A 437 4.04 -7.28 5.80
C ASP A 437 5.01 -6.32 6.47
N VAL A 438 4.55 -5.10 6.70
CA VAL A 438 5.31 -4.07 7.43
C VAL A 438 4.50 -3.65 8.65
N PHE A 439 5.06 -3.87 9.83
CA PHE A 439 4.47 -3.45 11.10
C PHE A 439 5.26 -2.30 11.70
N PHE A 440 4.57 -1.26 12.14
CA PHE A 440 5.14 -0.19 12.94
C PHE A 440 4.74 -0.45 14.38
N VAL A 441 5.73 -0.72 15.23
CA VAL A 441 5.52 -1.22 16.58
C VAL A 441 6.25 -0.38 17.63
N THR A 442 5.81 -0.49 18.87
CA THR A 442 6.45 0.07 20.07
C THR A 442 6.48 -0.98 21.18
N ASP A 443 7.22 -0.71 22.25
CA ASP A 443 7.07 -1.44 23.51
C ASP A 443 5.78 -1.05 24.25
N THR A 444 5.57 -1.63 25.45
CA THR A 444 4.45 -1.31 26.34
C THR A 444 4.46 0.12 26.91
N HIS A 445 5.56 0.84 26.76
CA HIS A 445 5.71 2.24 27.17
C HIS A 445 5.56 3.21 25.99
N ASN A 446 5.14 2.71 24.82
CA ASN A 446 5.02 3.46 23.56
C ASN A 446 6.36 4.06 23.09
N ALA A 447 7.48 3.39 23.40
CA ALA A 447 8.82 3.74 22.96
C ALA A 447 9.32 2.78 21.85
N PRO A 448 10.28 3.21 21.02
CA PRO A 448 10.88 2.33 20.03
C PRO A 448 11.72 1.24 20.70
N ILE A 449 11.63 0.02 20.16
CA ILE A 449 12.41 -1.13 20.62
C ILE A 449 13.81 -1.03 20.02
N THR A 450 14.75 -0.58 20.86
CA THR A 450 16.17 -0.39 20.48
C THR A 450 17.10 -1.42 21.10
N ASP A 451 16.63 -2.14 22.14
CA ASP A 451 17.38 -3.20 22.78
C ASP A 451 17.55 -4.41 21.85
N ALA A 452 18.80 -4.76 21.55
CA ALA A 452 19.12 -5.87 20.66
C ALA A 452 18.62 -7.21 21.21
N GLY A 453 18.64 -7.41 22.53
CA GLY A 453 18.13 -8.63 23.15
C GLY A 453 16.61 -8.79 23.00
N HIS A 454 15.86 -7.69 23.11
CA HIS A 454 14.41 -7.68 22.85
C HIS A 454 14.11 -7.95 21.38
N LEU A 455 14.84 -7.34 20.44
CA LEU A 455 14.67 -7.60 19.02
C LEU A 455 14.97 -9.07 18.66
N GLU A 456 15.98 -9.68 19.29
CA GLU A 456 16.27 -11.10 19.08
C GLU A 456 15.16 -12.00 19.61
N ARG A 457 14.69 -11.76 20.85
CA ARG A 457 13.54 -12.51 21.41
C ARG A 457 12.30 -12.40 20.53
N LEU A 458 12.03 -11.21 20.00
CA LEU A 458 10.92 -11.00 19.08
C LEU A 458 11.12 -11.76 17.76
N ARG A 459 12.34 -11.77 17.22
CA ARG A 459 12.68 -12.55 16.03
C ARG A 459 12.43 -14.04 16.27
N ASP A 460 12.90 -14.57 17.38
CA ASP A 460 12.74 -15.98 17.75
C ASP A 460 11.26 -16.34 17.91
N ALA A 461 10.49 -15.53 18.64
CA ALA A 461 9.05 -15.74 18.84
C ALA A 461 8.27 -15.71 17.51
N LEU A 462 8.61 -14.79 16.61
CA LEU A 462 8.01 -14.74 15.27
C LEU A 462 8.42 -15.95 14.43
N HIS A 463 9.68 -16.39 14.49
CA HIS A 463 10.10 -17.61 13.81
C HIS A 463 9.34 -18.82 14.35
N GLU A 464 9.24 -19.00 15.66
CA GLU A 464 8.53 -20.12 16.29
C GLU A 464 7.05 -20.14 15.88
N ALA A 465 6.36 -19.00 16.02
CA ALA A 465 4.96 -18.85 15.63
C ALA A 465 4.69 -19.17 14.14
N LEU A 466 5.71 -18.99 13.30
CA LEU A 466 5.67 -19.20 11.85
C LEU A 466 6.39 -20.49 11.39
N SER A 467 6.98 -21.27 12.29
CA SER A 467 7.64 -22.55 11.95
C SER A 467 6.65 -23.72 11.99
N ASP A 468 5.62 -23.63 12.83
CA ASP A 468 4.66 -24.73 13.03
C ASP A 468 3.51 -24.71 12.01
N ALA A 469 3.73 -25.42 10.89
CA ALA A 469 2.69 -26.11 10.11
C ALA A 469 3.25 -27.10 9.04
N GLY A 470 4.43 -27.70 9.25
CA GLY A 470 5.08 -28.59 8.27
C GLY A 470 5.18 -30.06 8.65
N SER A 471 5.09 -30.42 9.93
CA SER A 471 5.36 -31.78 10.42
C SER A 471 4.13 -32.39 11.08
N ALA A 472 3.10 -32.67 10.27
CA ALA A 472 2.25 -33.80 10.57
C ALA A 472 2.95 -35.06 10.02
N PRO A 473 3.24 -36.09 10.84
CA PRO A 473 3.85 -37.34 10.37
C PRO A 473 2.96 -38.07 9.36
#